data_AF-A0A377K4Z2-F1
#
_entry.id   AF-A0A377K4Z2-F1
#
_cell.length_a   1.000
_cell.length_b   1.000
_cell.length_c   1.000
_cell.angle_alpha   90.00
_cell.angle_beta   90.00
_cell.angle_gamma   90.00
#
_symmetry.space_group_name_H-M   'P 1'
#
loop_
_entity.id
_entity.type
_entity.pdbx_description
1 polymer ?
#
loop_
_entity_poly.entity_id
_entity_poly.type
_entity_poly.pdbx_seq_one_letter_code
_entity_poly.pdbx_strand_id
1 'polypeptide(L)'
;MMTSFTRIIIVFGLLRNALGTPSAPPNQVLLGLALFLTFFIMSPVIDKIYVDAYQPFSEEKISMQEALEKGAQPLREFMLRQTREADLGLLPDWRNTGPLQGLKLCRCAFCSRPT
;
A
#
# COMPACT_ATOMS: atom_id res chain seq x y z
N MET A 1 -6.63 6.88 -1.07
CA MET A 1 -5.70 6.78 0.07
C MET A 1 -5.05 5.40 0.18
N MET A 2 -5.72 4.30 -0.22
CA MET A 2 -5.16 2.93 -0.18
C MET A 2 -3.97 2.67 -1.13
N THR A 3 -3.51 3.66 -1.90
CA THR A 3 -2.44 3.53 -2.90
C THR A 3 -1.43 4.68 -2.79
N SER A 4 -0.30 4.55 -3.48
CA SER A 4 0.79 5.55 -3.53
C SER A 4 0.42 6.89 -4.17
N PHE A 5 -0.75 7.01 -4.79
CA PHE A 5 -1.23 8.19 -5.52
C PHE A 5 -1.15 9.49 -4.72
N THR A 6 -1.60 9.47 -3.47
CA THR A 6 -1.69 10.68 -2.63
C THR A 6 -0.31 11.20 -2.23
N ARG A 7 0.64 10.30 -1.99
CA ARG A 7 2.04 10.67 -1.71
C ARG A 7 2.68 11.34 -2.93
N ILE A 8 2.43 10.81 -4.13
CA ILE A 8 2.99 11.36 -5.38
C ILE A 8 2.43 12.75 -5.68
N ILE A 9 1.11 12.95 -5.52
CA ILE A 9 0.48 14.28 -5.72
C ILE A 9 1.01 15.32 -4.75
N ILE A 10 1.17 14.97 -3.47
CA ILE A 10 1.69 15.91 -2.47
C ILE A 10 3.13 16.32 -2.83
N VAL A 11 3.98 15.37 -3.21
CA VAL A 11 5.36 15.66 -3.63
C VAL A 11 5.38 16.58 -4.86
N PHE A 12 4.56 16.31 -5.88
CA PHE A 12 4.47 17.18 -7.06
C PHE A 12 3.86 18.56 -6.74
N GLY A 13 2.93 18.63 -5.80
CA GLY A 13 2.37 19.91 -5.31
C GLY A 13 3.41 20.75 -4.58
N LEU A 14 4.24 20.12 -3.72
CA LEU A 14 5.36 20.79 -3.06
C LEU A 14 6.42 21.24 -4.05
N LEU A 15 6.73 20.41 -5.06
CA LEU A 15 7.68 20.76 -6.13
C LEU A 15 7.18 21.97 -6.93
N ARG A 16 5.89 22.03 -7.24
CA ARG A 16 5.29 23.19 -7.92
C ARG A 16 5.45 24.47 -7.09
N ASN A 17 5.15 24.42 -5.80
CA ASN A 17 5.29 25.57 -4.93
C ASN A 17 6.75 26.04 -4.82
N ALA A 18 7.71 25.10 -4.86
CA ALA A 18 9.14 25.41 -4.82
C ALA A 18 9.65 26.11 -6.10
N LEU A 19 9.02 25.89 -7.26
CA LEU A 19 9.42 26.51 -8.52
C LEU A 19 9.02 28.00 -8.63
N GLY A 20 8.18 28.52 -7.72
CA GLY A 20 7.85 29.94 -7.62
C GLY A 20 7.05 30.54 -8.78
N THR A 21 6.88 29.81 -9.89
CA THR A 21 6.10 30.23 -11.06
C THR A 21 4.73 29.52 -11.09
N PRO A 22 3.60 30.23 -11.03
CA PRO A 22 2.27 29.61 -11.01
C PRO A 22 1.86 28.95 -12.33
N SER A 23 2.54 29.30 -13.43
CA SER A 23 2.23 28.94 -14.82
C SER A 23 2.83 27.62 -15.29
N ALA A 24 3.74 27.01 -14.52
CA ALA A 24 4.32 25.71 -14.83
C ALA A 24 4.31 24.83 -13.58
N PRO A 25 3.80 23.57 -13.61
CA PRO A 25 3.05 22.86 -14.65
C PRO A 25 1.51 22.85 -14.41
N PRO A 26 0.68 22.70 -15.46
CA PRO A 26 -0.77 22.61 -15.33
C PRO A 26 -1.22 21.38 -14.52
N ASN A 27 -2.24 21.54 -13.67
CA ASN A 27 -2.74 20.49 -12.76
C ASN A 27 -3.10 19.18 -13.48
N GLN A 28 -3.60 19.29 -14.72
CA GLN A 28 -3.97 18.13 -15.53
C GLN A 28 -2.75 17.27 -15.89
N VAL A 29 -1.60 17.87 -16.18
CA VAL A 29 -0.36 17.14 -16.52
C VAL A 29 0.22 16.47 -15.29
N LEU A 30 0.21 17.14 -14.13
CA LEU A 30 0.64 16.55 -12.87
C LEU A 30 -0.23 15.36 -12.46
N LEU A 31 -1.55 15.47 -12.66
CA LEU A 31 -2.49 14.40 -12.38
C LEU A 31 -2.28 13.21 -13.33
N GLY A 32 -2.04 13.46 -14.62
CA GLY A 32 -1.72 12.44 -15.61
C GLY A 32 -0.42 11.69 -15.30
N LEU A 33 0.66 12.44 -14.98
CA LEU A 33 1.94 11.85 -14.56
C LEU A 33 1.80 11.05 -13.27
N ALA A 34 1.07 11.57 -12.28
CA ALA A 34 0.85 10.89 -11.01
C ALA A 34 0.07 9.58 -11.20
N LEU A 35 -0.96 9.56 -12.05
CA LEU A 35 -1.71 8.34 -12.36
C LEU A 35 -0.84 7.29 -13.05
N PHE A 36 -0.06 7.70 -14.06
CA PHE A 36 0.82 6.77 -14.79
C PHE A 36 1.86 6.13 -13.86
N LEU A 37 2.49 6.94 -13.01
CA LEU A 37 3.47 6.46 -12.04
C LEU A 37 2.82 5.55 -10.97
N THR A 38 1.57 5.85 -10.58
CA THR A 38 0.80 5.02 -9.65
C THR A 38 0.53 3.64 -10.25
N PHE A 39 0.11 3.56 -11.51
CA PHE A 39 -0.10 2.26 -12.17
C PHE A 39 1.20 1.46 -12.27
N PHE A 40 2.32 2.10 -12.59
CA PHE A 40 3.62 1.45 -12.64
C PHE A 40 4.01 0.83 -11.28
N ILE A 41 3.85 1.57 -10.19
CA ILE A 41 4.15 1.07 -8.84
C ILE A 41 3.17 -0.03 -8.40
N MET A 42 1.92 0.04 -8.87
CA MET A 42 0.86 -0.90 -8.49
C MET A 42 0.84 -2.19 -9.32
N SER A 43 1.62 -2.30 -10.41
CA SER A 43 1.69 -3.51 -11.26
C SER A 43 1.73 -4.82 -10.46
N PRO A 44 2.64 -5.04 -9.49
CA PRO A 44 2.72 -6.32 -8.78
C PRO A 44 1.51 -6.60 -7.86
N VAL A 45 0.77 -5.56 -7.45
CA VAL A 45 -0.45 -5.70 -6.63
C VAL A 45 -1.62 -6.10 -7.52
N ILE A 46 -1.73 -5.51 -8.72
CA ILE A 46 -2.74 -5.84 -9.71
C ILE A 46 -2.56 -7.29 -10.19
N ASP A 47 -1.32 -7.72 -10.46
CA ASP A 47 -1.01 -9.08 -10.90
C ASP A 47 -1.45 -10.13 -9.86
N LYS A 48 -1.15 -9.89 -8.58
CA LYS A 48 -1.58 -10.77 -7.48
C LYS A 48 -3.10 -10.85 -7.36
N ILE A 49 -3.79 -9.70 -7.42
CA ILE A 49 -5.27 -9.67 -7.36
C ILE A 49 -5.86 -10.43 -8.56
N TYR A 50 -5.26 -10.30 -9.74
CA TYR A 50 -5.74 -10.98 -10.94
C TYR A 50 -5.67 -12.51 -10.80
N VAL A 51 -4.52 -13.03 -10.36
CA VAL A 51 -4.31 -14.48 -10.19
C VAL A 51 -5.11 -15.04 -9.01
N ASP A 52 -5.13 -14.34 -7.87
CA ASP A 52 -5.66 -14.89 -6.61
C ASP A 52 -7.17 -14.67 -6.43
N ALA A 53 -7.74 -13.64 -7.08
CA ALA A 53 -9.15 -13.30 -6.92
C ALA A 53 -9.91 -13.33 -8.25
N TYR A 54 -9.39 -12.69 -9.31
CA TYR A 54 -10.15 -12.55 -10.55
C TYR A 54 -10.29 -13.86 -11.32
N GLN A 55 -9.19 -14.58 -11.54
CA GLN A 55 -9.19 -15.87 -12.25
C GLN A 55 -10.07 -16.93 -11.56
N PRO A 56 -9.95 -17.21 -10.25
CA PRO A 56 -10.81 -18.18 -9.59
C PRO A 56 -12.27 -17.74 -9.47
N PHE A 57 -12.56 -16.43 -9.46
CA PHE A 57 -13.92 -15.92 -9.50
C PHE A 57 -14.56 -16.09 -10.89
N SER A 58 -13.80 -15.85 -11.97
CA SER A 58 -14.28 -16.05 -13.34
C SER A 58 -14.51 -17.53 -13.67
N GLU A 59 -13.83 -18.44 -12.99
CA GLU A 59 -14.02 -19.89 -13.12
C GLU A 59 -15.12 -20.41 -12.16
N GLU A 60 -15.86 -19.52 -11.48
CA GLU A 60 -16.90 -19.82 -10.47
C GLU A 60 -16.43 -20.74 -9.33
N LYS A 61 -15.11 -20.82 -9.09
CA LYS A 61 -14.51 -21.71 -8.09
C LYS A 61 -14.61 -21.17 -6.66
N ILE A 62 -14.84 -19.87 -6.49
CA ILE A 62 -14.90 -19.20 -5.19
C ILE A 62 -16.12 -18.27 -5.08
N SER A 63 -16.64 -18.13 -3.86
CA SER A 63 -17.69 -17.15 -3.57
C SER A 63 -17.14 -15.71 -3.59
N MET A 64 -18.01 -14.73 -3.83
CA MET A 64 -17.64 -13.30 -3.80
C MET A 64 -16.99 -12.88 -2.47
N GLN A 65 -17.38 -13.51 -1.35
CA GLN A 65 -16.83 -13.23 -0.03
C GLN A 65 -15.36 -13.68 0.07
N GLU A 66 -15.05 -14.87 -0.44
CA GLU A 66 -13.70 -15.42 -0.44
C GLU A 66 -12.77 -14.68 -1.43
N ALA A 67 -13.34 -14.22 -2.55
CA ALA A 67 -12.63 -13.36 -3.50
C ALA A 67 -12.24 -12.01 -2.89
N LEU A 68 -13.12 -11.41 -2.08
CA LEU A 68 -12.81 -10.18 -1.33
C LEU A 68 -11.71 -10.40 -0.29
N GLU A 69 -11.76 -11.51 0.45
CA GLU A 69 -10.73 -11.81 1.45
C GLU A 69 -9.36 -12.02 0.81
N LYS A 70 -9.28 -12.81 -0.27
CA LYS A 70 -8.03 -13.05 -1.01
C LYS A 70 -7.53 -11.77 -1.69
N GLY A 71 -8.41 -10.95 -2.26
CA GLY A 71 -8.06 -9.65 -2.85
C GLY A 71 -7.59 -8.60 -1.83
N ALA A 72 -8.05 -8.69 -0.57
CA ALA A 72 -7.63 -7.79 0.50
C ALA A 72 -6.21 -8.11 1.02
N GLN A 73 -5.74 -9.35 0.92
CA GLN A 73 -4.40 -9.74 1.36
C GLN A 73 -3.25 -8.97 0.69
N PRO A 74 -3.15 -8.89 -0.65
CA PRO A 74 -2.07 -8.16 -1.31
C PRO A 74 -2.13 -6.65 -1.03
N LEU A 75 -3.33 -6.09 -0.88
CA LEU A 75 -3.53 -4.68 -0.47
C LEU A 75 -3.01 -4.46 0.96
N ARG A 76 -3.31 -5.38 1.88
CA ARG A 76 -2.84 -5.31 3.27
C ARG A 76 -1.32 -5.43 3.36
N GLU A 77 -0.74 -6.34 2.59
CA GLU A 77 0.72 -6.52 2.54
C GLU A 77 1.41 -5.25 1.99
N PHE A 78 0.86 -4.65 0.93
CA PHE A 78 1.35 -3.39 0.39
C PHE A 78 1.29 -2.26 1.42
N MET A 79 0.17 -2.13 2.15
CA MET A 79 0.04 -1.13 3.19
C MET A 79 1.01 -1.35 4.34
N LEU A 80 1.17 -2.58 4.84
CA LEU A 80 2.11 -2.90 5.92
C LEU A 80 3.56 -2.54 5.57
N ARG A 81 3.97 -2.67 4.30
CA ARG A 81 5.30 -2.25 3.86
C ARG A 81 5.48 -0.72 3.83
N GLN A 82 4.41 0.05 3.74
CA GLN A 82 4.43 1.51 3.69
C GLN A 82 4.16 2.16 5.07
N THR A 83 3.49 1.45 5.98
CA THR A 83 3.22 1.93 7.34
C THR A 83 4.48 1.83 8.21
N ARG A 84 4.80 2.91 8.91
CA ARG A 84 5.94 2.96 9.83
C ARG A 84 5.64 2.14 11.08
N GLU A 85 6.62 1.39 11.57
CA GLU A 85 6.49 0.55 12.78
C GLU A 85 6.04 1.35 14.03
N ALA A 86 6.46 2.61 14.13
CA ALA A 86 6.06 3.51 15.20
C ALA A 86 4.55 3.81 15.21
N ASP A 87 3.91 3.82 14.03
CA ASP A 87 2.46 4.05 13.90
C ASP A 87 1.70 2.75 14.24
N LEU A 88 2.23 1.58 13.86
CA LEU A 88 1.64 0.27 14.17
C LEU A 88 1.61 -0.06 15.66
N GLY A 89 2.55 0.46 16.46
CA GLY A 89 2.57 0.29 17.91
C GLY A 89 1.67 1.29 18.67
N LEU A 90 1.46 2.48 18.09
CA LEU A 90 0.69 3.56 18.70
C LEU A 90 -0.82 3.32 18.59
N LEU A 91 -1.32 2.84 17.43
CA LEU A 91 -2.76 2.64 17.20
C LEU A 91 -3.42 1.60 18.14
N PRO A 92 -2.82 0.44 18.44
CA PRO A 92 -3.39 -0.55 19.36
C PRO A 92 -3.49 -0.04 20.79
N ASP A 93 -2.54 0.81 21.21
CA ASP A 93 -2.49 1.45 22.53
C ASP A 93 -3.68 2.40 22.71
N TRP A 94 -3.91 3.31 21.74
CA TRP A 94 -5.11 4.17 21.74
C TRP A 94 -6.42 3.39 21.68
N ARG A 95 -6.42 2.21 21.03
CA ARG A 95 -7.63 1.38 20.85
C ARG A 95 -7.86 0.40 22.01
N ASN A 96 -6.98 0.35 23.02
CA ASN A 96 -7.02 -0.64 24.11
C ASN A 96 -7.23 -2.08 23.62
N THR A 97 -6.73 -2.39 22.41
CA THR A 97 -6.74 -3.74 21.84
C THR A 97 -5.35 -4.30 22.06
N GLY A 98 -5.24 -5.44 22.75
CA GLY A 98 -3.98 -6.02 23.23
C GLY A 98 -2.83 -6.03 22.19
N PRO A 99 -1.57 -6.05 22.66
CA PRO A 99 -0.42 -5.76 21.82
C PRO A 99 -0.34 -6.71 20.61
N LEU A 100 -0.09 -6.14 19.43
CA LEU A 100 0.11 -6.89 18.19
C LEU A 100 1.38 -7.75 18.30
N GLN A 101 1.25 -8.99 18.79
CA GLN A 101 2.34 -9.93 19.05
C GLN A 101 3.12 -10.37 17.80
N GLY A 102 2.68 -10.02 16.59
CA GLY A 102 3.32 -10.40 15.33
C GLY A 102 4.61 -9.64 14.97
N LEU A 103 4.85 -8.43 15.48
CA LEU A 103 6.06 -7.66 15.12
C LEU A 103 7.28 -8.00 15.98
N LYS A 104 7.12 -8.66 17.14
CA LYS A 104 8.25 -9.10 17.97
C LYS A 104 8.85 -10.43 17.50
N LEU A 105 8.12 -11.27 16.76
CA LEU A 105 8.63 -12.56 16.29
C LEU A 105 9.77 -12.42 15.26
N CYS A 106 9.72 -11.40 14.40
CA CYS A 106 10.83 -11.13 13.46
C CYS A 106 12.12 -10.67 14.16
N ARG A 107 12.04 -10.11 15.38
CA ARG A 107 13.24 -9.70 16.14
C ARG A 107 13.91 -10.85 16.89
N CYS A 108 13.16 -11.93 17.18
CA CYS A 108 13.72 -13.13 17.81
C CYS A 108 14.17 -14.20 16.79
N ALA A 109 13.55 -14.27 15.60
CA ALA A 109 13.93 -15.28 14.59
C ALA A 109 15.23 -14.97 13.83
N PHE A 110 15.71 -13.72 13.85
CA PHE A 110 16.98 -13.34 13.20
C PHE A 110 18.16 -13.20 14.17
N CYS A 111 17.92 -13.28 15.48
CA CYS A 111 18.97 -13.24 16.52
C CYS A 111 19.44 -14.64 16.95
N SER A 112 19.10 -15.68 16.17
CA SER A 112 19.39 -17.10 16.44
C SER A 112 19.88 -17.85 15.20
N ARG A 113 20.68 -17.22 14.34
CA ARG A 113 21.61 -17.97 13.48
C ARG A 113 22.99 -18.01 14.14
N PRO A 114 23.42 -19.18 14.68
CA PRO A 114 24.81 -19.40 15.04
C PRO A 114 25.58 -19.80 13.78
N THR A 115 26.46 -18.90 13.32
CA THR A 115 27.82 -19.08 12.76
C THR A 115 28.26 -17.75 12.20
#